data_AF-A0A3B8VL29-F1
#
_entry.id   AF-A0A3B8VL29-F1
#
_cell.length_a   1.000
_cell.length_b   1.000
_cell.length_c   1.000
_cell.angle_alpha   90.00
_cell.angle_beta   90.00
_cell.angle_gamma   90.00
#
_symmetry.space_group_name_H-M   'P 1'
#
loop_
_entity.id
_entity.type
_entity.pdbx_description
1 polymer ?
#
loop_
_entity_poly.entity_id
_entity_poly.type
_entity_poly.pdbx_seq_one_letter_code
_entity_poly.pdbx_strand_id
1 'polypeptide(L)'
;MDIERRKSIGVHVGDVLVGGGAQVVVQSMTNTDTADIEDTAKQIIDLYDAGSELVRITVNNKEAAQAVPYIMDILDKKGVEVPVIGDFHYNGHVLLTQYPDCAQRLSKYRINPGNTGTKGRDKNFCT
;
A
#
# COMPACT_ATOMS: atom_id res chain seq x y z
N MET A 1 -24.78 -16.54 15.45
CA MET A 1 -23.53 -17.07 16.03
C MET A 1 -22.64 -15.88 16.27
N ASP A 2 -22.33 -15.60 17.54
CA ASP A 2 -21.31 -14.59 17.86
C ASP A 2 -19.94 -15.22 17.60
N ILE A 3 -19.22 -14.66 16.62
CA ILE A 3 -17.86 -15.09 16.29
C ILE A 3 -16.92 -14.35 17.24
N GLU A 4 -16.28 -15.08 18.16
CA GLU A 4 -15.24 -14.51 19.02
C GLU A 4 -14.00 -14.18 18.18
N ARG A 5 -13.63 -12.89 18.13
CA ARG A 5 -12.47 -12.43 17.36
C ARG A 5 -11.17 -12.70 18.10
N ARG A 6 -10.15 -13.15 17.35
CA ARG A 6 -8.78 -13.29 17.85
C ARG A 6 -8.26 -11.96 18.44
N LYS A 7 -7.73 -12.01 19.67
CA LYS A 7 -6.99 -10.89 20.26
C LYS A 7 -5.72 -10.61 19.45
N SER A 8 -5.54 -9.35 19.07
CA SER A 8 -4.42 -8.90 18.22
C SER A 8 -3.95 -7.52 18.68
N ILE A 9 -2.72 -7.17 18.33
CA ILE A 9 -2.20 -5.81 18.48
C ILE A 9 -2.86 -4.92 17.42
N GLY A 10 -3.25 -3.71 17.79
CA GLY A 10 -3.73 -2.70 16.85
C GLY A 10 -2.58 -2.07 16.09
N VAL A 11 -2.72 -1.89 14.78
CA VAL A 11 -1.74 -1.26 13.90
C VAL A 11 -2.43 -0.18 13.09
N HIS A 12 -1.89 1.04 13.11
CA HIS A 12 -2.38 2.12 12.27
C HIS A 12 -1.84 1.98 10.83
N VAL A 13 -2.73 2.13 9.86
CA VAL A 13 -2.41 2.29 8.43
C VAL A 13 -2.97 3.65 8.03
N GLY A 14 -2.12 4.67 8.03
CA GLY A 14 -2.60 6.05 8.06
C GLY A 14 -3.39 6.28 9.35
N ASP A 15 -4.61 6.79 9.22
CA ASP A 15 -5.57 7.01 10.29
C ASP A 15 -6.43 5.77 10.62
N VAL A 16 -6.45 4.75 9.75
CA VAL A 16 -7.24 3.52 9.94
C VAL A 16 -6.58 2.55 10.92
N LEU A 17 -7.30 2.13 11.97
CA LEU A 17 -6.83 1.14 12.95
C LEU A 17 -7.20 -0.29 12.53
N VAL A 18 -6.19 -1.15 12.34
CA VAL A 18 -6.36 -2.57 12.00
C VAL A 18 -6.01 -3.46 13.20
N GLY A 19 -6.92 -4.33 13.61
CA GLY A 19 -6.73 -5.20 14.78
C GLY A 19 -7.04 -4.49 16.10
N GLY A 20 -6.57 -5.01 17.23
CA GLY A 20 -6.75 -4.34 18.54
C GLY A 20 -8.20 -4.20 19.02
N GLY A 21 -9.14 -4.94 18.42
CA GLY A 21 -10.57 -4.82 18.70
C GLY A 21 -11.34 -3.91 17.73
N ALA A 22 -10.66 -3.14 16.86
CA ALA A 22 -11.29 -2.36 15.79
C ALA A 22 -12.08 -3.24 14.82
N GLN A 23 -13.07 -2.67 14.12
CA GLN A 23 -13.89 -3.40 13.15
C GLN A 23 -13.04 -4.03 12.03
N VAL A 24 -13.63 -4.99 11.30
CA VAL A 24 -12.94 -5.62 10.17
C VAL A 24 -12.88 -4.61 9.02
N VAL A 25 -11.67 -4.22 8.66
CA VAL A 25 -11.40 -3.25 7.58
C VAL A 25 -11.45 -3.94 6.22
N VAL A 26 -12.17 -3.34 5.28
CA VAL A 26 -12.23 -3.76 3.88
C VAL A 26 -11.09 -3.12 3.10
N GLN A 27 -10.33 -3.93 2.37
CA GLN A 27 -9.27 -3.45 1.49
C GLN A 27 -9.43 -4.01 0.09
N SER A 28 -8.92 -3.28 -0.90
CA SER A 28 -8.86 -3.69 -2.30
C SER A 28 -7.48 -3.41 -2.90
N MET A 29 -7.30 -3.78 -4.17
CA MET A 29 -6.06 -3.55 -4.89
C MET A 29 -6.39 -3.12 -6.32
N THR A 30 -5.66 -2.12 -6.82
CA THR A 30 -5.75 -1.72 -8.23
C THR A 30 -5.24 -2.82 -9.15
N ASN A 31 -5.67 -2.78 -10.40
CA ASN A 31 -5.16 -3.63 -11.48
C ASN A 31 -4.63 -2.83 -12.69
N THR A 32 -4.62 -1.50 -12.60
CA THR A 32 -3.98 -0.60 -13.55
C THR A 32 -2.45 -0.70 -13.46
N ASP A 33 -1.77 -0.29 -14.52
CA ASP A 33 -0.33 -0.03 -14.42
C ASP A 33 -0.12 1.20 -13.54
N THR A 34 0.59 1.06 -12.42
CA THR A 34 0.85 2.18 -11.50
C THR A 34 1.67 3.30 -12.14
N ALA A 35 2.38 3.03 -13.24
CA ALA A 35 3.02 4.09 -14.04
C ALA A 35 2.00 4.98 -14.77
N ASP A 36 0.77 4.50 -15.00
CA ASP A 36 -0.35 5.32 -15.47
C ASP A 36 -0.99 6.05 -14.28
N ILE A 37 -0.53 7.28 -14.08
CA ILE A 37 -0.91 8.13 -12.94
C ILE A 37 -2.42 8.37 -12.92
N GLU A 38 -3.01 8.73 -14.06
CA GLU A 38 -4.43 9.14 -14.14
C GLU A 38 -5.35 7.94 -13.98
N ASP A 39 -5.05 6.82 -14.66
CA ASP A 39 -5.88 5.61 -14.59
C ASP A 39 -5.82 4.99 -13.18
N THR A 40 -4.63 4.98 -12.56
CA THR A 40 -4.45 4.48 -11.20
C THR A 40 -5.13 5.38 -10.17
N ALA A 41 -4.98 6.71 -10.26
CA ALA A 41 -5.67 7.63 -9.36
C ALA A 41 -7.18 7.48 -9.48
N LYS A 42 -7.71 7.42 -10.71
CA LYS A 42 -9.14 7.20 -10.95
C LYS A 42 -9.63 5.91 -10.32
N GLN A 43 -8.92 4.79 -10.52
CA GLN A 43 -9.34 3.52 -9.94
C GLN A 43 -9.26 3.51 -8.40
N ILE A 44 -8.28 4.19 -7.79
CA ILE A 44 -8.25 4.34 -6.33
C ILE A 44 -9.51 5.07 -5.82
N ILE A 45 -9.93 6.14 -6.52
CA ILE A 45 -11.15 6.89 -6.18
C ILE A 45 -12.38 5.99 -6.34
N ASP A 46 -12.49 5.26 -7.45
CA ASP A 46 -13.61 4.34 -7.68
C ASP A 46 -13.71 3.27 -6.58
N LEU A 47 -12.57 2.75 -6.12
CA LEU A 47 -12.51 1.76 -5.03
C LEU A 47 -12.87 2.38 -3.68
N TYR A 48 -12.40 3.60 -3.40
CA TYR A 48 -12.77 4.35 -2.19
C TYR A 48 -14.27 4.64 -2.14
N ASP A 49 -14.85 5.15 -3.23
CA ASP A 49 -16.27 5.44 -3.35
C ASP A 49 -17.14 4.18 -3.23
N ALA A 50 -16.62 3.02 -3.66
CA ALA A 50 -17.25 1.72 -3.46
C ALA A 50 -17.16 1.20 -2.01
N GLY A 51 -16.45 1.90 -1.12
CA GLY A 51 -16.33 1.56 0.31
C GLY A 51 -15.02 0.85 0.69
N SER A 52 -13.99 0.88 -0.16
CA SER A 52 -12.67 0.37 0.21
C SER A 52 -12.01 1.31 1.22
N GLU A 53 -11.79 0.83 2.44
CA GLU A 53 -11.17 1.60 3.53
C GLU A 53 -9.64 1.68 3.39
N LEU A 54 -9.02 0.77 2.63
CA LEU A 54 -7.60 0.78 2.28
C LEU A 54 -7.44 0.38 0.80
N VAL A 55 -6.53 0.99 0.06
CA VAL A 55 -6.26 0.62 -1.34
C VAL A 55 -4.80 0.27 -1.53
N ARG A 56 -4.54 -0.85 -2.21
CA ARG A 56 -3.17 -1.30 -2.53
C ARG A 56 -2.86 -1.07 -4.01
N ILE A 57 -1.62 -0.67 -4.30
CA ILE A 57 -1.08 -0.52 -5.66
C ILE A 57 0.22 -1.32 -5.79
N THR A 58 0.56 -1.77 -7.00
CA THR A 58 1.84 -2.45 -7.25
C THR A 58 2.96 -1.44 -7.45
N VAL A 59 4.10 -1.64 -6.78
CA VAL A 59 5.31 -0.83 -6.98
C VAL A 59 6.48 -1.78 -7.28
N ASN A 60 6.62 -2.16 -8.54
CA ASN A 60 7.55 -3.20 -9.00
C ASN A 60 8.67 -2.68 -9.92
N ASN A 61 8.58 -1.45 -10.41
CA ASN A 61 9.58 -0.82 -11.26
C ASN A 61 9.79 0.66 -10.87
N LYS A 62 10.70 1.32 -11.58
CA LYS A 62 11.10 2.70 -11.30
C LYS A 62 9.99 3.69 -11.66
N GLU A 63 9.31 3.42 -12.76
CA GLU A 63 8.26 4.25 -13.33
C GLU A 63 7.05 4.30 -12.39
N ALA A 64 6.63 3.15 -11.84
CA ALA A 64 5.61 3.05 -10.81
C ALA A 64 6.01 3.81 -9.54
N ALA A 65 7.26 3.64 -9.07
CA ALA A 65 7.75 4.36 -7.89
C ALA A 65 7.75 5.88 -8.10
N GLN A 66 8.11 6.35 -9.30
CA GLN A 66 8.06 7.77 -9.67
C GLN A 66 6.63 8.30 -9.78
N ALA A 67 5.66 7.46 -10.15
CA ALA A 67 4.26 7.83 -10.30
C ALA A 67 3.55 8.05 -8.95
N VAL A 68 3.94 7.33 -7.88
CA VAL A 68 3.26 7.36 -6.58
C VAL A 68 3.02 8.79 -6.05
N PRO A 69 4.00 9.70 -5.97
CA PRO A 69 3.75 11.05 -5.46
C PRO A 69 2.69 11.82 -6.27
N TYR A 70 2.68 11.66 -7.60
CA TYR A 70 1.71 12.32 -8.47
C TYR A 70 0.31 11.74 -8.34
N ILE A 71 0.19 10.41 -8.17
CA ILE A 71 -1.08 9.75 -7.87
C ILE A 71 -1.64 10.32 -6.57
N MET A 72 -0.82 10.36 -5.52
CA MET A 72 -1.23 10.88 -4.22
C MET A 72 -1.59 12.37 -4.28
N ASP A 73 -0.91 13.19 -5.08
CA ASP A 73 -1.26 14.60 -5.28
C ASP A 73 -2.66 14.76 -5.92
N ILE A 74 -3.05 13.85 -6.81
CA ILE A 74 -4.40 13.85 -7.39
C ILE A 74 -5.43 13.51 -6.32
N LEU A 75 -5.18 12.48 -5.51
CA LEU A 75 -6.07 12.09 -4.42
C LEU A 75 -6.26 13.22 -3.41
N ASP A 76 -5.16 13.88 -3.00
CA ASP A 76 -5.18 15.02 -2.08
C ASP A 76 -6.02 16.18 -2.65
N LYS A 77 -5.82 16.53 -3.93
CA LYS A 77 -6.61 17.57 -4.62
C LYS A 77 -8.09 17.23 -4.72
N LYS A 78 -8.44 15.94 -4.72
CA LYS A 78 -9.81 15.44 -4.76
C LYS A 78 -10.43 15.25 -3.37
N GLY A 79 -9.65 15.45 -2.30
CA GLY A 79 -10.09 15.20 -0.92
C GLY A 79 -10.33 13.72 -0.63
N VAL A 80 -9.63 12.82 -1.33
CA VAL A 80 -9.74 11.37 -1.15
C VAL A 80 -8.63 10.92 -0.20
N GLU A 81 -9.02 10.64 1.04
CA GLU A 81 -8.09 10.39 2.16
C GLU A 81 -7.80 8.89 2.39
N VAL A 82 -8.11 8.02 1.43
CA VAL A 82 -7.91 6.57 1.58
C VAL A 82 -6.42 6.23 1.74
N PRO A 83 -6.02 5.47 2.78
CA PRO A 83 -4.63 5.05 2.93
C PRO A 83 -4.19 4.14 1.78
N VAL A 84 -3.09 4.52 1.11
CA VAL A 84 -2.53 3.78 -0.02
C VAL A 84 -1.35 2.91 0.40
N ILE A 85 -1.39 1.64 0.03
CA ILE A 85 -0.41 0.60 0.39
C ILE A 85 0.42 0.24 -0.84
N GLY A 86 1.75 0.29 -0.72
CA GLY A 86 2.66 -0.16 -1.79
C GLY A 86 2.95 -1.66 -1.71
N ASP A 87 2.69 -2.39 -2.78
CA ASP A 87 3.02 -3.81 -2.93
C ASP A 87 4.37 -3.99 -3.65
N PHE A 88 5.41 -4.34 -2.91
CA PHE A 88 6.78 -4.44 -3.42
C PHE A 88 7.19 -5.90 -3.64
N HIS A 89 7.84 -6.18 -4.78
CA HIS A 89 8.32 -7.51 -5.17
C HIS A 89 9.79 -7.46 -5.59
N TYR A 90 10.64 -8.36 -5.06
CA TYR A 90 12.06 -8.55 -5.43
C TYR A 90 13.02 -7.37 -5.20
N ASN A 91 12.66 -6.16 -5.61
CA ASN A 91 13.47 -4.94 -5.59
C ASN A 91 12.96 -3.89 -4.60
N GLY A 92 12.09 -4.27 -3.64
CA GLY A 92 11.47 -3.33 -2.70
C GLY A 92 12.45 -2.45 -1.93
N HIS A 93 13.55 -3.02 -1.41
CA HIS A 93 14.58 -2.23 -0.72
C HIS A 93 15.25 -1.22 -1.64
N VAL A 94 15.47 -1.58 -2.92
CA VAL A 94 16.08 -0.69 -3.91
C VAL A 94 15.14 0.48 -4.21
N LEU A 95 13.87 0.18 -4.49
CA LEU A 95 12.89 1.21 -4.84
C LEU A 95 12.62 2.15 -3.67
N LEU A 96 12.43 1.62 -2.45
CA LEU A 96 12.23 2.45 -1.26
C LEU A 96 13.44 3.35 -0.96
N THR A 97 14.66 2.89 -1.26
CA THR A 97 15.89 3.67 -1.05
C THR A 97 16.10 4.73 -2.14
N GLN A 98 15.82 4.38 -3.41
CA GLN A 98 16.03 5.27 -4.55
C GLN A 98 14.93 6.32 -4.71
N TYR A 99 13.72 6.04 -4.23
CA TYR A 99 12.54 6.89 -4.38
C TYR A 99 11.95 7.22 -2.99
N PRO A 100 12.62 8.07 -2.20
CA PRO A 100 12.17 8.41 -0.85
C PRO A 100 10.78 9.06 -0.83
N ASP A 101 10.42 9.82 -1.86
CA ASP A 101 9.10 10.46 -1.97
C ASP A 101 7.99 9.41 -2.11
N CYS A 102 8.23 8.34 -2.89
CA CYS A 102 7.32 7.19 -2.96
C CYS A 102 7.14 6.56 -1.57
N ALA A 103 8.24 6.35 -0.85
CA ALA A 103 8.20 5.76 0.48
C ALA A 103 7.40 6.64 1.45
N GLN A 104 7.65 7.94 1.47
CA GLN A 104 7.01 8.88 2.40
C GLN A 104 5.51 9.06 2.14
N ARG A 105 5.05 8.92 0.89
CA ARG A 105 3.64 9.13 0.53
C ARG A 105 2.73 7.92 0.76
N LEU A 106 3.28 6.71 0.88
CA LEU A 106 2.50 5.50 1.15
C LEU A 106 2.27 5.31 2.66
N SER A 107 1.08 4.83 3.02
CA SER A 107 0.69 4.61 4.43
C SER A 107 1.19 3.28 5.00
N LYS A 108 1.60 2.35 4.13
CA LYS A 108 2.13 1.02 4.50
C LYS A 108 2.88 0.40 3.33
N TYR A 109 3.84 -0.47 3.64
CA TYR A 109 4.53 -1.32 2.66
C TYR A 109 4.15 -2.79 2.87
N ARG A 110 3.78 -3.49 1.78
CA ARG A 110 3.66 -4.94 1.74
C ARG A 110 4.96 -5.50 1.18
N ILE A 111 5.62 -6.33 1.99
CA ILE A 111 6.82 -7.07 1.61
C ILE A 111 6.50 -8.57 1.59
N ASN A 112 6.97 -9.28 0.57
CA ASN A 112 6.93 -10.74 0.53
C ASN A 112 8.34 -11.31 0.81
N PRO A 113 8.59 -11.94 1.97
CA PRO A 113 9.90 -12.48 2.32
C PRO A 113 10.35 -13.65 1.44
N GLY A 114 9.43 -14.32 0.72
CA GLY A 114 9.78 -15.34 -0.27
C GLY A 114 10.36 -14.76 -1.57
N ASN A 115 10.15 -13.46 -1.82
CA ASN A 115 10.59 -12.79 -3.04
C ASN A 115 11.85 -11.94 -2.80
N THR A 116 12.50 -11.96 -1.63
CA THR A 116 13.67 -11.11 -1.33
C THR A 116 15.03 -11.77 -1.64
N GLY A 117 15.06 -12.82 -2.48
CA GLY A 117 16.28 -13.42 -3.03
C GLY A 117 16.42 -14.93 -2.77
N THR A 118 16.97 -15.67 -3.74
CA THR A 118 17.14 -17.14 -3.70
C THR A 118 18.43 -17.60 -3.00
N LYS A 119 19.35 -16.70 -2.64
CA LYS A 119 20.67 -17.03 -2.05
C LYS A 119 20.94 -16.44 -0.65
N GLY A 120 19.91 -15.98 0.03
CA GLY A 120 19.97 -15.48 1.40
C GLY A 120 18.83 -14.52 1.67
N ARG A 121 18.26 -14.56 2.89
CA ARG A 121 17.27 -13.56 3.30
C ARG A 121 17.93 -12.18 3.24
N ASP A 122 17.29 -11.24 2.55
CA ASP A 122 17.69 -9.83 2.54
C ASP A 122 17.78 -9.32 3.98
N LYS A 123 18.98 -8.88 4.40
CA LYS A 123 19.26 -8.41 5.76
C LYS A 123 18.37 -7.22 6.16
N ASN A 124 17.87 -6.46 5.19
CA ASN A 124 16.99 -5.31 5.43
C ASN A 124 15.55 -5.71 5.76
N PHE A 125 15.18 -6.99 5.57
CA PHE A 125 13.85 -7.53 5.84
C PHE A 125 13.87 -8.77 6.75
N CYS A 126 14.98 -8.99 7.46
CA CYS A 126 15.06 -9.96 8.55
C CYS A 126 14.59 -9.31 9.85
N THR A 127 13.74 -10.01 10.60
CA THR A 127 13.47 -9.71 12.03
C THR A 127 14.64 -10.15 12.90
#